data_AF-Q6LNQ3-F1
#
_entry.id   AF-Q6LNQ3-F1
#
_cell.length_a   1.000
_cell.length_b   1.000
_cell.length_c   1.000
_cell.angle_alpha   90.00
_cell.angle_beta   90.00
_cell.angle_gamma   90.00
#
_symmetry.space_group_name_H-M   'P 1'
#
loop_
_entity.id
_entity.type
_entity.pdbx_description
1 polymer ?
#
loop_
_entity_poly.entity_id
_entity_poly.type
_entity_poly.pdbx_seq_one_letter_code
_entity_poly.pdbx_strand_id
1 'polypeptide(L)'
;MNLTGRTDAVQAEFEKVEIKPQAVEWILSASCGFRFQVSCDNLSGDREPDRVVFTLKVREQVLRYLVQGMPERTQILSDRLRAYYKIDSLTAVHFPVPS
;
A
#
# COMPACT_ATOMS: atom_id res chain seq x y z
N MET A 1 -26.90 -15.83 13.14
CA MET A 1 -26.99 -14.43 12.68
C MET A 1 -25.59 -13.84 12.76
N ASN A 2 -25.00 -13.48 11.62
CA ASN A 2 -23.74 -12.72 11.58
C ASN A 2 -24.08 -11.26 11.96
N LEU A 3 -23.57 -10.79 13.09
CA LEU A 3 -23.90 -9.48 13.69
C LEU A 3 -23.09 -8.31 13.11
N THR A 4 -22.13 -8.56 12.20
CA THR A 4 -21.22 -7.49 11.70
C THR A 4 -21.58 -6.96 10.31
N GLY A 5 -22.56 -7.56 9.62
CA GLY A 5 -22.94 -7.12 8.27
C GLY A 5 -21.85 -7.27 7.21
N ARG A 6 -20.72 -7.91 7.53
CA ARG A 6 -19.57 -8.11 6.64
C ARG A 6 -19.67 -9.50 6.00
N THR A 7 -20.05 -9.52 4.72
CA THR A 7 -19.95 -10.71 3.86
C THR A 7 -18.60 -10.73 3.15
N ASP A 8 -18.14 -11.90 2.69
CA ASP A 8 -16.89 -12.02 1.92
C ASP A 8 -16.83 -11.08 0.71
N ALA A 9 -17.99 -10.79 0.11
CA ALA A 9 -18.12 -9.84 -0.99
C ALA A 9 -17.82 -8.40 -0.57
N VAL A 10 -18.27 -7.98 0.61
CA VAL A 10 -18.00 -6.64 1.17
C VAL A 10 -16.51 -6.51 1.49
N GLN A 11 -15.90 -7.55 2.07
CA GLN A 11 -14.47 -7.61 2.37
C GLN A 11 -13.61 -7.48 1.10
N ALA A 12 -13.96 -8.21 0.04
CA ALA A 12 -13.25 -8.15 -1.24
C ALA A 12 -13.35 -6.78 -1.92
N GLU A 13 -14.47 -6.08 -1.75
CA GLU A 13 -14.63 -4.71 -2.26
C GLU A 13 -13.81 -3.71 -1.46
N PHE A 14 -13.72 -3.88 -0.14
CA PHE A 14 -12.83 -3.08 0.71
C PHE A 14 -11.36 -3.24 0.32
N GLU A 15 -10.88 -4.47 0.09
CA GLU A 15 -9.50 -4.68 -0.36
C GLU A 15 -9.20 -3.92 -1.66
N LYS A 16 -10.14 -3.91 -2.62
CA LYS A 16 -9.92 -3.20 -3.89
C LYS A 16 -9.78 -1.70 -3.71
N VAL A 17 -10.58 -1.09 -2.84
CA VAL A 17 -10.51 0.36 -2.60
C VAL A 17 -9.27 0.74 -1.80
N GLU A 18 -8.74 -0.15 -0.97
CA GLU A 18 -7.56 0.06 -0.13
C GLU A 18 -6.22 -0.14 -0.87
N ILE A 19 -6.17 -0.84 -2.01
CA ILE A 19 -4.91 -1.07 -2.75
C ILE A 19 -4.17 0.23 -3.08
N LYS A 20 -4.88 1.25 -3.57
CA LYS A 20 -4.26 2.53 -3.98
C LYS A 20 -3.84 3.39 -2.77
N PRO A 21 -4.68 3.60 -1.74
CA PRO A 21 -4.27 4.24 -0.50
C PRO A 21 -3.02 3.61 0.13
N GLN A 22 -3.01 2.29 0.32
CA GLN A 22 -1.87 1.56 0.90
C GLN A 22 -0.60 1.68 0.03
N ALA A 23 -0.74 1.71 -1.30
CA ALA A 23 0.40 1.91 -2.20
C ALA A 23 1.00 3.33 -2.07
N VAL A 24 0.14 4.35 -1.93
CA VAL A 24 0.59 5.72 -1.67
C VAL A 24 1.30 5.81 -0.33
N GLU A 25 0.75 5.22 0.72
CA GLU A 25 1.39 5.20 2.04
C GLU A 25 2.77 4.53 1.99
N TRP A 26 2.90 3.37 1.34
CA TRP A 26 4.19 2.71 1.18
C TRP A 26 5.20 3.58 0.44
N ILE A 27 4.80 4.25 -0.65
CA ILE A 27 5.68 5.18 -1.38
C ILE A 27 6.15 6.33 -0.48
N LEU A 28 5.25 6.92 0.30
CA LEU A 28 5.58 8.02 1.21
C LEU A 28 6.47 7.55 2.36
N SER A 29 6.23 6.36 2.93
CA SER A 29 7.11 5.76 3.94
C SER A 29 8.51 5.50 3.37
N ALA A 30 8.61 4.93 2.17
CA ALA A 30 9.88 4.68 1.50
C ALA A 30 10.62 6.00 1.17
N SER A 31 9.88 7.05 0.81
CA SER A 31 10.42 8.40 0.57
C SER A 31 11.06 9.03 1.82
N CYS A 32 10.71 8.56 3.00
CA CYS A 32 11.30 8.95 4.29
C CYS A 32 12.37 7.97 4.79
N GLY A 33 12.63 6.86 4.07
CA GLY A 33 13.50 5.79 4.55
C GLY A 33 12.87 4.91 5.64
N PHE A 34 11.54 4.93 5.78
CA PHE A 34 10.82 4.11 6.77
C PHE A 34 10.37 2.78 6.20
N ARG A 35 10.34 1.76 7.06
CA ARG A 35 9.70 0.49 6.75
C ARG A 35 8.19 0.68 6.77
N PHE A 36 7.52 0.00 5.85
CA PHE A 36 6.07 -0.02 5.76
C PHE A 36 5.57 -1.45 5.94
N GLN A 37 4.45 -1.58 6.65
CA GLN A 37 3.68 -2.80 6.73
C GLN A 37 2.26 -2.44 6.34
N VAL A 38 1.67 -3.23 5.45
CA VAL A 38 0.30 -3.02 4.99
C VAL A 38 -0.64 -3.12 6.20
N SER A 39 -1.41 -2.08 6.46
CA SER A 39 -2.41 -2.12 7.53
C SER A 39 -3.58 -2.99 7.07
N CYS A 40 -3.86 -4.00 7.88
CA CYS A 40 -5.01 -4.88 7.72
C CYS A 40 -6.05 -4.64 8.82
N ASP A 41 -5.95 -3.53 9.56
CA ASP A 41 -6.74 -3.31 10.78
C ASP A 41 -8.23 -3.14 10.46
N ASN A 42 -8.54 -2.61 9.28
CA ASN A 42 -9.91 -2.51 8.73
C ASN A 42 -10.41 -3.80 8.08
N LEU A 43 -9.52 -4.79 7.88
CA LEU A 43 -9.84 -6.09 7.30
C LEU A 43 -10.22 -7.14 8.38
N SER A 44 -10.54 -6.68 9.59
CA SER A 44 -10.96 -7.50 10.75
C SER A 44 -12.36 -8.11 10.53
N GLY A 45 -12.42 -9.16 9.71
CA GLY A 45 -13.48 -10.17 9.71
C GLY A 45 -13.08 -11.39 10.56
N ASP A 46 -13.98 -12.36 10.71
CA ASP A 46 -13.75 -13.59 11.49
C ASP A 46 -12.62 -14.48 10.93
N ARG A 47 -12.04 -14.12 9.77
CA ARG A 47 -10.81 -14.69 9.23
C ARG A 47 -9.76 -13.60 9.10
N GLU A 48 -8.53 -13.91 9.53
CA GLU A 48 -7.37 -13.12 9.15
C GLU A 48 -7.31 -13.06 7.61
N PRO A 49 -7.32 -11.86 7.01
CA PRO A 49 -7.09 -11.71 5.59
C PRO A 49 -5.74 -12.30 5.23
N ASP A 50 -5.63 -12.85 4.02
CA ASP A 50 -4.33 -13.25 3.50
C ASP A 50 -3.47 -11.99 3.25
N ARG A 51 -2.74 -11.58 4.30
CA ARG A 51 -1.89 -10.39 4.30
C ARG A 51 -0.84 -10.47 3.21
N VAL A 52 -0.38 -11.67 2.85
CA VAL A 52 0.61 -11.87 1.78
C VAL A 52 -0.01 -11.50 0.44
N VAL A 53 -1.19 -12.05 0.12
CA VAL A 53 -1.92 -11.75 -1.11
C VAL A 53 -2.28 -10.27 -1.19
N PHE A 54 -2.75 -9.65 -0.11
CA PHE A 54 -3.06 -8.23 -0.11
C PHE A 54 -1.80 -7.37 -0.31
N THR A 55 -0.70 -7.70 0.37
CA THR A 55 0.58 -6.99 0.20
C THR A 55 1.12 -7.12 -1.21
N LEU A 56 0.95 -8.28 -1.87
CA LEU A 56 1.31 -8.45 -3.28
C LEU A 56 0.50 -7.53 -4.21
N LYS A 57 -0.82 -7.39 -4.00
CA LYS A 57 -1.67 -6.47 -4.77
C LYS A 57 -1.24 -5.01 -4.58
N VAL A 58 -0.96 -4.60 -3.33
CA VAL A 58 -0.46 -3.26 -3.02
C VAL A 58 0.89 -3.01 -3.69
N ARG A 59 1.81 -3.98 -3.60
CA ARG A 59 3.13 -3.91 -4.23
C ARG A 59 3.02 -3.76 -5.75
N GLU A 60 2.16 -4.52 -6.41
CA GLU A 60 1.91 -4.34 -7.85
C GLU A 60 1.48 -2.91 -8.18
N GLN A 61 0.58 -2.33 -7.38
CA GLN A 61 0.13 -0.96 -7.59
C GLN A 61 1.27 0.06 -7.38
N VAL A 62 2.16 -0.16 -6.41
CA VAL A 62 3.38 0.65 -6.24
C VAL A 62 4.26 0.58 -7.49
N LEU A 63 4.54 -0.62 -7.99
CA LEU A 63 5.38 -0.79 -9.18
C LEU A 63 4.76 -0.12 -10.42
N ARG A 64 3.44 -0.19 -10.57
CA ARG A 64 2.73 0.53 -11.63
C ARG A 64 2.93 2.04 -11.48
N TYR A 65 2.84 2.59 -10.29
CA TYR A 65 3.09 4.03 -10.06
C TYR A 65 4.54 4.44 -10.36
N LEU A 66 5.53 3.60 -10.06
CA LEU A 66 6.93 3.88 -10.41
C LEU A 66 7.17 3.94 -11.94
N VAL A 67 6.42 3.15 -12.71
CA VAL A 67 6.59 3.06 -14.18
C VAL A 67 5.69 4.03 -14.94
N GLN A 68 4.42 4.14 -14.54
CA GLN A 68 3.38 4.88 -15.26
C GLN A 68 3.18 6.31 -14.73
N GLY A 69 3.80 6.63 -13.59
CA GLY A 69 3.63 7.90 -12.89
C GLY A 69 2.65 7.78 -11.72
N MET A 70 2.95 8.53 -10.66
CA MET A 70 2.11 8.66 -9.48
C MET A 70 1.01 9.73 -9.69
N PRO A 71 -0.06 9.71 -8.89
CA PRO A 71 -0.92 10.88 -8.75
C PRO A 71 -0.08 12.12 -8.40
N GLU A 72 -0.37 13.26 -9.03
CA GLU A 72 0.44 14.49 -8.94
C GLU A 72 0.77 14.87 -7.49
N ARG A 73 -0.23 14.85 -6.60
CA ARG A 73 -0.04 15.18 -5.17
C ARG A 73 0.90 14.20 -4.47
N THR A 74 0.82 12.91 -4.80
CA THR A 74 1.73 11.88 -4.27
C THR A 74 3.15 12.11 -4.77
N GLN A 75 3.32 12.42 -6.06
CA GLN A 75 4.63 12.71 -6.65
C GLN A 75 5.28 13.91 -5.97
N ILE A 76 4.57 15.03 -5.85
CA ILE A 76 5.06 16.26 -5.21
C ILE A 76 5.50 15.96 -3.77
N LEU A 77 4.68 15.25 -2.99
CA LEU A 77 5.02 14.95 -1.60
C LEU A 77 6.19 13.98 -1.51
N SER A 78 6.21 12.92 -2.33
CA SER A 78 7.33 11.97 -2.43
C SER A 78 8.65 12.69 -2.70
N ASP A 79 8.69 13.58 -3.70
CA ASP A 79 9.91 14.30 -4.07
C ASP A 79 10.39 15.24 -2.96
N ARG A 80 9.45 15.90 -2.26
CA ARG A 80 9.78 16.75 -1.10
C ARG A 80 10.32 15.93 0.07
N LEU A 81 9.70 14.80 0.39
CA LEU A 81 10.16 13.90 1.46
C LEU A 81 11.54 13.34 1.14
N ARG A 82 11.75 12.85 -0.09
CA ARG A 82 13.04 12.34 -0.53
C ARG A 82 14.15 13.38 -0.47
N ALA A 83 13.87 14.61 -0.91
CA ALA A 83 14.83 15.72 -0.81
C ALA A 83 15.16 16.06 0.65
N TYR A 84 14.17 16.04 1.54
CA TYR A 84 14.36 16.33 2.97
C TYR A 84 15.16 15.23 3.69
N TYR A 85 14.78 13.97 3.48
CA TYR A 85 15.40 12.79 4.12
C TYR A 85 16.63 12.27 3.39
N LYS A 86 17.02 12.89 2.26
CA LYS A 86 18.16 12.49 1.41
C LYS A 86 18.04 11.05 0.92
N ILE A 87 16.84 10.69 0.45
CA ILE A 87 16.55 9.39 -0.14
C ILE A 87 16.68 9.47 -1.66
N ASP A 88 17.44 8.54 -2.23
CA ASP A 88 17.60 8.40 -3.68
C ASP A 88 16.29 8.05 -4.39
N SER A 89 16.33 7.93 -5.71
CA SER A 89 15.17 7.56 -6.51
C SER A 89 14.62 6.20 -6.09
N LEU A 90 13.32 6.17 -5.81
CA LEU A 90 12.62 4.95 -5.47
C LEU A 90 12.60 4.02 -6.68
N THR A 91 13.01 2.79 -6.44
CA THR A 91 13.02 1.69 -7.40
C THR A 91 12.40 0.45 -6.75
N ALA A 92 12.15 -0.60 -7.54
CA ALA A 92 11.52 -1.83 -7.08
C ALA A 92 12.23 -2.49 -5.87
N VAL A 93 13.52 -2.22 -5.64
CA VAL A 93 14.28 -2.78 -4.50
C VAL A 93 13.79 -2.25 -3.14
N HIS A 94 13.17 -1.07 -3.12
CA HIS A 94 12.59 -0.48 -1.90
C HIS A 94 11.25 -1.13 -1.52
N PHE A 95 10.70 -1.95 -2.41
CA PHE A 95 9.40 -2.61 -2.28
C PHE A 95 9.59 -4.13 -2.43
N PRO A 96 10.16 -4.80 -1.41
CA PRO A 96 10.42 -6.23 -1.48
C PRO A 96 9.13 -7.04 -1.56
N VAL A 97 9.22 -8.25 -2.11
CA VAL A 97 8.13 -9.22 -2.09
C VAL A 97 7.91 -9.67 -0.63
N PRO A 98 6.67 -9.73 -0.13
CA PRO A 98 6.40 -10.28 1.19
C PRO A 98 6.81 -11.75 1.24
N SER A 99 7.53 -12.13 2.30
CA SER A 99 7.94 -13.50 2.62
C SER A 99 6.92 -14.20 3.49
#